data_AF-U1NGX8-F1
#
_entry.id   AF-U1NGX8-F1
#
_cell.length_a   1.000
_cell.length_b   1.000
_cell.length_c   1.000
_cell.angle_alpha   90.00
_cell.angle_beta   90.00
_cell.angle_gamma   90.00
#
_symmetry.space_group_name_H-M   'P 1'
#
loop_
_entity.id
_entity.type
_entity.pdbx_description
1 polymer ?
#
loop_
_entity_poly.entity_id
_entity_poly.type
_entity_poly.pdbx_seq_one_letter_code
_entity_poly.pdbx_strand_id
1 'polypeptide(L)'
;MIDDTDIQILECLVEDARHSYTDIAEVVDLSPPAVSDRIDRLRESGVIRRFTVELDRSQLRDGVHVLVTLSASTSAVDSVYSAVCDASSVEHTFMTADNTVIFSTRVRGDRIRAAIDDIVNFSRVDSYDVSIIDTAKWSPTIGGTEFALSCDECGNTVTDEGRSEQIGDNQRHFCCSSCLHRFRERYNRIEDDVDAPEKTTIGSDDDS
;
A
#
# COMPACT_ATOMS: atom_id res chain seq x y z
N MET A 1 -0.43 5.50 11.13
CA MET A 1 -1.10 4.20 10.94
C MET A 1 -2.16 4.44 9.89
N ILE A 2 -2.24 3.58 8.88
CA ILE A 2 -3.23 3.68 7.79
C ILE A 2 -4.55 3.18 8.36
N ASP A 3 -5.63 3.94 8.19
CA ASP A 3 -6.98 3.56 8.59
C ASP A 3 -7.84 3.13 7.38
N ASP A 4 -9.07 2.66 7.64
CA ASP A 4 -9.99 2.21 6.58
C ASP A 4 -10.29 3.31 5.55
N THR A 5 -10.34 4.57 5.98
CA THR A 5 -10.54 5.72 5.10
C THR A 5 -9.35 5.92 4.18
N ASP A 6 -8.11 5.80 4.69
CA ASP A 6 -6.91 5.83 3.86
C ASP A 6 -6.91 4.72 2.80
N ILE A 7 -7.42 3.51 3.14
CA ILE A 7 -7.57 2.40 2.19
C ILE A 7 -8.55 2.75 1.08
N GLN A 8 -9.73 3.27 1.40
CA GLN A 8 -10.72 3.68 0.40
C GLN A 8 -10.20 4.80 -0.52
N ILE A 9 -9.44 5.75 0.04
CA ILE A 9 -8.76 6.78 -0.76
C ILE A 9 -7.77 6.12 -1.74
N LEU A 10 -6.97 5.16 -1.27
CA LEU A 10 -6.03 4.43 -2.14
C LEU A 10 -6.76 3.64 -3.22
N GLU A 11 -7.90 3.00 -2.91
CA GLU A 11 -8.72 2.27 -3.88
C GLU A 11 -9.20 3.18 -5.01
N CYS A 12 -9.72 4.37 -4.67
CA CYS A 12 -10.10 5.38 -5.66
C CYS A 12 -8.91 5.79 -6.54
N LEU A 13 -7.73 6.01 -5.94
CA LEU A 13 -6.53 6.42 -6.67
C LEU A 13 -5.92 5.30 -7.53
N VAL A 14 -6.09 4.04 -7.13
CA VAL A 14 -5.64 2.87 -7.89
C VAL A 14 -6.53 2.64 -9.10
N GLU A 15 -7.83 2.90 -8.97
CA GLU A 15 -8.77 2.89 -10.10
C GLU A 15 -8.47 4.03 -11.08
N ASP A 16 -8.39 5.27 -10.58
CA ASP A 16 -7.99 6.43 -11.36
C ASP A 16 -7.39 7.53 -10.48
N ALA A 17 -6.07 7.68 -10.57
CA ALA A 17 -5.32 8.70 -9.87
C ALA A 17 -5.69 10.15 -10.24
N ARG A 18 -6.54 10.37 -11.27
CA ARG A 18 -7.04 11.69 -11.66
C ARG A 18 -8.38 12.06 -11.04
N HIS A 19 -8.98 11.19 -10.23
CA HIS A 19 -10.18 11.54 -9.47
C HIS A 19 -9.97 12.84 -8.69
N SER A 20 -10.98 13.72 -8.73
CA SER A 20 -10.89 14.97 -7.99
C SER A 20 -11.02 14.68 -6.49
N TYR A 21 -10.43 15.54 -5.65
CA TYR A 21 -10.58 15.39 -4.21
C TYR A 21 -12.03 15.52 -3.75
N THR A 22 -12.88 16.18 -4.53
CA THR A 22 -14.32 16.23 -4.31
C THR A 22 -14.98 14.88 -4.54
N ASP A 23 -14.64 14.19 -5.64
CA ASP A 23 -15.23 12.88 -5.94
C ASP A 23 -14.80 11.84 -4.89
N ILE A 24 -13.54 11.86 -4.48
CA ILE A 24 -13.02 10.97 -3.42
C ILE A 24 -13.68 11.30 -2.08
N ALA A 25 -13.86 12.59 -1.76
CA ALA A 25 -14.53 13.06 -0.55
C ALA A 25 -15.97 12.54 -0.41
N GLU A 26 -16.71 12.47 -1.52
CA GLU A 26 -18.06 11.89 -1.55
C GLU A 26 -18.06 10.40 -1.24
N VAL A 27 -17.04 9.66 -1.69
CA VAL A 27 -16.92 8.21 -1.45
C VAL A 27 -16.59 7.91 0.02
N VAL A 28 -15.72 8.71 0.64
CA VAL A 28 -15.17 8.42 1.98
C VAL A 28 -15.78 9.26 3.11
N ASP A 29 -16.84 10.01 2.83
CA ASP A 29 -17.56 10.89 3.76
C ASP A 29 -16.63 11.90 4.49
N LEU A 30 -15.78 12.57 3.72
CA LEU A 30 -14.86 13.60 4.23
C LEU A 30 -15.00 14.91 3.46
N SER A 31 -14.41 15.98 3.98
CA SER A 31 -14.24 17.21 3.21
C SER A 31 -13.08 17.08 2.20
N PRO A 32 -13.13 17.76 1.03
CA PRO A 32 -12.02 17.73 0.07
C PRO A 32 -10.65 18.13 0.65
N PRO A 33 -10.54 19.14 1.55
CA PRO A 33 -9.28 19.43 2.24
C PRO A 33 -8.78 18.27 3.11
N ALA A 34 -9.68 17.56 3.81
CA ALA A 34 -9.31 16.41 4.63
C ALA A 34 -8.77 15.25 3.78
N VAL A 35 -9.34 15.00 2.60
CA VAL A 35 -8.81 14.05 1.62
C VAL A 35 -7.43 14.46 1.13
N SER A 36 -7.23 15.75 0.81
CA SER A 36 -5.92 16.26 0.40
C SER A 36 -4.85 16.00 1.47
N ASP A 37 -5.14 16.35 2.73
CA ASP A 37 -4.22 16.14 3.85
C ASP A 37 -3.86 14.66 4.03
N ARG A 38 -4.83 13.76 3.83
CA ARG A 38 -4.64 12.30 3.92
C ARG A 38 -3.73 11.79 2.81
N ILE A 39 -3.98 12.20 1.57
CA ILE A 39 -3.14 11.85 0.42
C ILE A 39 -1.70 12.34 0.64
N ASP A 40 -1.52 13.57 1.11
CA ASP A 40 -0.19 14.12 1.38
C ASP A 40 0.54 13.35 2.48
N ARG A 41 -0.13 12.96 3.57
CA ARG A 41 0.44 12.07 4.59
C ARG A 41 0.83 10.70 4.04
N LEU A 42 0.02 10.11 3.17
CA LEU A 42 0.31 8.82 2.52
C LEU A 42 1.54 8.92 1.61
N ARG A 43 1.77 10.08 0.99
CA ARG A 43 2.98 10.35 0.19
C ARG A 43 4.20 10.56 1.07
N GLU A 44 4.10 11.39 2.10
CA GLU A 44 5.19 11.68 3.04
C GLU A 44 5.66 10.43 3.78
N SER A 45 4.75 9.52 4.11
CA SER A 45 5.05 8.23 4.74
C SER A 45 5.58 7.17 3.76
N GLY A 46 5.59 7.44 2.45
CA GLY A 46 6.08 6.52 1.42
C GLY A 46 5.13 5.39 1.06
N VAL A 47 3.88 5.42 1.55
CA VAL A 47 2.80 4.52 1.14
C VAL A 47 2.48 4.76 -0.34
N ILE A 48 2.26 6.03 -0.70
CA ILE A 48 2.21 6.47 -2.10
C ILE A 48 3.63 6.86 -2.51
N ARG A 49 4.30 5.98 -3.24
CA ARG A 49 5.66 6.22 -3.74
C ARG A 49 5.70 7.21 -4.90
N ARG A 50 4.70 7.16 -5.78
CA ARG A 50 4.59 8.03 -6.97
C ARG A 50 3.19 7.95 -7.58
N PHE A 51 2.84 8.98 -8.34
CA PHE A 51 1.80 8.92 -9.37
C PHE A 51 2.45 8.67 -10.73
N THR A 52 1.86 7.81 -11.54
CA THR A 52 2.45 7.39 -12.82
C THR A 52 1.39 7.11 -13.85
N VAL A 53 1.80 6.84 -15.08
CA VAL A 53 0.92 6.51 -16.21
C VAL A 53 1.19 5.08 -16.63
N GLU A 54 0.14 4.26 -16.71
CA GLU A 54 0.22 2.96 -17.37
C GLU A 54 0.11 3.14 -18.89
N LEU A 55 1.17 2.79 -19.60
CA LEU A 55 1.22 2.87 -21.05
C LEU A 55 0.90 1.51 -21.66
N ASP A 56 -0.03 1.48 -22.63
CA ASP A 56 -0.17 0.32 -23.51
C ASP A 56 1.08 0.20 -24.40
N ARG A 57 2.00 -0.65 -23.96
CA ARG A 57 3.29 -0.86 -24.64
C ARG A 57 3.13 -1.50 -26.02
N SER A 58 1.99 -2.12 -26.35
CA SER A 58 1.73 -2.65 -27.69
C SER A 58 1.65 -1.53 -28.75
N GLN A 59 1.35 -0.30 -28.32
CA GLN A 59 1.29 0.87 -29.20
C GLN A 59 2.67 1.51 -29.46
N LEU A 60 3.68 1.17 -28.66
CA LEU A 60 5.04 1.67 -28.85
C LEU A 60 5.68 0.94 -30.04
N ARG A 61 6.00 1.71 -31.09
CA ARG A 61 6.71 1.19 -32.26
C ARG A 61 8.14 0.83 -31.88
N ASP A 62 8.69 -0.15 -32.59
CA ASP A 62 10.06 -0.63 -32.51
C ASP A 62 10.45 -1.34 -31.21
N GLY A 63 10.88 -2.58 -31.38
CA GLY A 63 11.40 -3.44 -30.30
C GLY A 63 10.44 -4.52 -29.84
N VAL A 64 11.01 -5.53 -29.20
CA VAL A 64 10.33 -6.65 -28.56
C VAL A 64 10.52 -6.52 -27.05
N HIS A 65 9.48 -6.87 -26.30
CA HIS A 65 9.57 -6.94 -24.84
C HIS A 65 10.16 -8.30 -24.49
N VAL A 66 11.23 -8.32 -23.69
CA VAL A 66 11.90 -9.55 -23.28
C VAL A 66 11.89 -9.68 -21.77
N LEU A 67 11.70 -10.91 -21.30
CA LEU A 67 11.93 -11.35 -19.94
C LEU A 67 13.29 -12.04 -19.89
N VAL A 68 14.15 -11.62 -18.98
CA VAL A 68 15.46 -12.21 -18.77
C VAL A 68 15.50 -12.80 -17.37
N THR A 69 15.90 -14.06 -17.27
CA THR A 69 16.08 -14.77 -16.00
C THR A 69 17.55 -15.11 -15.86
N LEU A 70 18.18 -14.67 -14.77
CA LEU A 70 19.60 -14.87 -14.50
C LEU A 70 19.76 -15.67 -13.20
N SER A 71 20.46 -16.79 -13.24
CA SER A 71 20.92 -17.47 -12.03
C SER A 71 22.33 -16.99 -11.70
N ALA A 72 22.55 -16.56 -10.46
CA ALA A 72 23.87 -16.13 -10.00
C ALA A 72 24.23 -16.78 -8.67
N SER A 73 25.54 -16.97 -8.43
CA SER A 73 26.04 -17.38 -7.13
C SER A 73 25.65 -16.39 -6.02
N THR A 74 25.53 -16.89 -4.78
CA THR A 74 25.22 -16.06 -3.59
C THR A 74 26.16 -14.87 -3.44
N SER A 75 27.43 -15.01 -3.83
CA SER A 75 28.42 -13.91 -3.75
C SER A 75 28.24 -12.83 -4.82
N ALA A 76 27.48 -13.11 -5.88
CA ALA A 76 27.35 -12.24 -7.04
C ALA A 76 25.95 -11.64 -7.19
N VAL A 77 24.90 -12.29 -6.67
CA VAL A 77 23.49 -11.93 -6.92
C VAL A 77 23.18 -10.47 -6.61
N ASP A 78 23.62 -9.92 -5.47
CA ASP A 78 23.36 -8.52 -5.11
C ASP A 78 23.99 -7.55 -6.11
N SER A 79 25.20 -7.84 -6.58
CA SER A 79 25.90 -7.02 -7.58
C SER A 79 25.22 -7.08 -8.95
N VAL A 80 24.69 -8.25 -9.33
CA VAL A 80 23.93 -8.43 -10.57
C VAL A 80 22.61 -7.68 -10.47
N TYR A 81 21.88 -7.83 -9.36
CA TYR A 81 20.62 -7.13 -9.11
C TYR A 81 20.79 -5.61 -9.17
N SER A 82 21.82 -5.07 -8.52
CA SER A 82 22.11 -3.62 -8.54
C SER A 82 22.39 -3.13 -9.96
N ALA A 83 23.24 -3.83 -10.72
CA ALA A 83 23.58 -3.45 -12.09
C ALA A 83 22.33 -3.43 -13.01
N VAL A 84 21.43 -4.40 -12.83
CA VAL A 84 20.16 -4.45 -13.57
C VAL A 84 19.22 -3.30 -13.16
N CYS A 85 19.16 -2.93 -11.88
CA CYS A 85 18.35 -1.80 -11.41
C CYS A 85 18.86 -0.43 -11.92
N ASP A 86 20.17 -0.29 -12.11
CA ASP A 86 20.79 0.95 -12.60
C ASP A 86 20.62 1.15 -14.11
N ALA A 87 20.20 0.12 -14.85
CA ALA A 87 19.99 0.18 -16.28
C ALA A 87 18.65 0.86 -16.64
N SER A 88 18.73 1.99 -17.33
CA SER A 88 17.54 2.80 -17.69
C SER A 88 16.57 2.12 -18.66
N SER A 89 17.00 1.08 -19.36
CA SER A 89 16.16 0.28 -20.26
C SER A 89 15.35 -0.79 -19.52
N VAL A 90 15.64 -1.05 -18.24
CA VAL A 90 14.95 -2.06 -17.43
C VAL A 90 13.73 -1.43 -16.78
N GLU A 91 12.59 -2.10 -16.94
CA GLU A 91 11.30 -1.57 -16.46
C GLU A 91 10.89 -2.19 -15.12
N HIS A 92 11.15 -3.48 -14.96
CA HIS A 92 10.82 -4.26 -13.78
C HIS A 92 11.96 -5.20 -13.47
N THR A 93 12.34 -5.27 -12.19
CA THR A 93 13.39 -6.16 -11.68
C THR A 93 12.89 -6.87 -10.44
N PHE A 94 13.20 -8.15 -10.32
CA PHE A 94 12.87 -9.00 -9.19
C PHE A 94 14.11 -9.81 -8.81
N MET A 95 14.26 -10.05 -7.52
CA MET A 95 15.21 -11.02 -6.97
C MET A 95 14.42 -12.05 -6.19
N THR A 96 14.61 -13.32 -6.52
CA THR A 96 14.00 -14.45 -5.82
C THR A 96 14.90 -14.91 -4.68
N ALA A 97 14.35 -15.71 -3.76
CA ALA A 97 15.08 -16.25 -2.62
C ALA A 97 16.18 -17.26 -3.01
N ASP A 98 16.12 -17.83 -4.21
CA ASP A 98 17.08 -18.80 -4.74
C ASP A 98 18.18 -18.14 -5.61
N ASN A 99 18.42 -16.84 -5.40
CA ASN A 99 19.43 -16.04 -6.11
C ASN A 99 19.20 -15.91 -7.62
N THR A 100 17.93 -15.94 -8.04
CA THR A 100 17.56 -15.63 -9.43
C THR A 100 17.19 -14.16 -9.55
N VAL A 101 17.80 -13.47 -10.51
CA VAL A 101 17.42 -12.10 -10.89
C VAL A 101 16.57 -12.19 -12.15
N ILE A 102 15.36 -11.65 -12.09
CA ILE A 102 14.42 -11.62 -13.21
C ILE A 102 14.17 -10.17 -13.57
N PHE A 103 14.29 -9.80 -14.83
CA PHE A 103 13.95 -8.46 -15.26
C PHE A 103 13.30 -8.43 -16.64
N SER A 104 12.58 -7.34 -16.91
CA SER A 104 11.99 -7.09 -18.22
C SER A 104 12.51 -5.80 -18.85
N THR A 105 12.74 -5.84 -20.16
CA THR A 105 13.25 -4.70 -20.93
C THR A 105 12.74 -4.75 -22.38
N ARG A 106 12.63 -3.58 -23.02
CA ARG A 106 12.36 -3.49 -24.46
C ARG A 106 13.67 -3.28 -25.23
N VAL A 107 13.86 -4.12 -26.24
CA VAL A 107 15.08 -4.14 -27.06
C VAL A 107 14.71 -4.27 -28.53
N ARG A 108 15.57 -3.81 -29.43
CA ARG A 108 15.37 -4.09 -30.87
C ARG A 108 15.53 -5.59 -31.11
N GLY A 109 14.62 -6.18 -31.90
CA GLY A 109 14.57 -7.64 -32.10
C GLY A 109 15.86 -8.22 -32.70
N ASP A 110 16.59 -7.44 -33.48
CA ASP A 110 17.89 -7.82 -34.06
C ASP A 110 19.09 -7.65 -33.09
N ARG A 111 18.86 -7.09 -31.90
CA ARG A 111 19.89 -6.70 -30.93
C ARG A 111 19.66 -7.25 -29.52
N ILE A 112 18.76 -8.22 -29.34
CA ILE A 112 18.41 -8.76 -28.02
C ILE A 112 19.65 -9.13 -27.21
N ARG A 113 20.54 -9.95 -27.77
CA ARG A 113 21.76 -10.41 -27.07
C ARG A 113 22.68 -9.25 -26.68
N ALA A 114 22.98 -8.36 -27.62
CA ALA A 114 23.85 -7.22 -27.38
C ALA A 114 23.27 -6.27 -26.31
N ALA A 115 21.97 -6.03 -26.34
CA ALA A 115 21.31 -5.18 -25.35
C ALA A 115 21.35 -5.79 -23.94
N ILE A 116 21.31 -7.12 -23.83
CA ILE A 116 21.45 -7.80 -22.53
C ILE A 116 22.93 -7.80 -22.08
N ASP A 117 23.88 -7.98 -23.00
CA ASP A 117 25.31 -7.86 -22.73
C ASP A 117 25.69 -6.46 -22.18
N ASP A 118 25.00 -5.40 -22.61
CA ASP A 118 25.19 -4.03 -22.12
C ASP A 118 24.69 -3.82 -20.68
N ILE A 119 23.76 -4.67 -20.21
CA ILE A 119 23.16 -4.59 -18.87
C ILE A 119 23.88 -5.53 -17.89
N VAL A 120 24.21 -6.74 -18.34
CA VAL A 120 24.61 -7.84 -17.46
C VAL A 120 26.04 -8.27 -17.75
N ASN A 121 26.86 -8.31 -16.70
CA ASN A 121 28.15 -8.96 -16.79
C ASN A 121 27.99 -10.50 -16.63
N PHE A 122 27.88 -11.20 -17.76
CA PHE A 122 27.70 -12.66 -17.79
C PHE A 122 28.82 -13.47 -17.12
N SER A 123 30.00 -12.91 -16.85
CA SER A 123 31.03 -13.62 -16.07
C SER A 123 30.62 -13.87 -14.60
N ARG A 124 29.56 -13.20 -14.14
CA ARG A 124 29.01 -13.30 -12.78
C ARG A 124 27.69 -14.08 -12.71
N VAL A 125 27.28 -14.68 -13.83
CA VAL A 125 26.01 -15.38 -14.00
C VAL A 125 26.30 -16.83 -14.37
N ASP A 126 25.67 -17.77 -13.68
CA ASP A 126 25.86 -19.21 -13.90
C ASP A 126 25.07 -19.70 -15.12
N SER A 127 23.85 -19.17 -15.29
CA SER A 127 22.99 -19.46 -16.44
C SER A 127 21.98 -18.35 -16.67
N TYR A 128 21.48 -18.22 -17.89
CA TYR A 128 20.42 -17.28 -18.21
C TYR A 128 19.41 -17.86 -19.21
N ASP A 129 18.17 -17.37 -19.13
CA ASP A 129 17.11 -17.58 -20.10
C ASP A 129 16.60 -16.23 -20.61
N VAL A 130 16.23 -16.18 -21.89
CA VAL A 130 15.63 -15.01 -22.53
C VAL A 130 14.36 -15.44 -23.25
N SER A 131 13.24 -14.89 -22.80
CA SER A 131 11.92 -15.17 -23.34
C SER A 131 11.29 -13.90 -23.90
N ILE A 132 10.71 -13.95 -25.09
CA ILE A 132 9.95 -12.82 -25.65
C ILE A 132 8.58 -12.80 -25.00
N ILE A 133 8.20 -11.65 -24.44
CA ILE A 133 6.88 -11.41 -23.86
C ILE A 133 5.94 -11.01 -24.99
N ASP A 134 4.94 -11.85 -25.24
CA ASP A 134 3.86 -11.56 -26.18
C ASP A 134 2.89 -10.52 -25.61
N THR A 135 2.44 -10.72 -24.36
CA THR A 135 1.50 -9.84 -23.66
C THR A 135 1.92 -9.66 -22.20
N ALA A 136 1.80 -8.44 -21.69
CA ALA A 136 1.95 -8.13 -20.26
C ALA A 136 0.80 -7.22 -19.81
N LYS A 137 0.26 -7.47 -18.62
CA LYS A 137 -0.77 -6.64 -17.99
C LYS A 137 -0.27 -6.25 -16.60
N TRP A 138 -0.31 -4.96 -16.28
CA TRP A 138 -0.19 -4.50 -14.91
C TRP A 138 -1.59 -4.32 -14.34
N SER A 139 -1.78 -4.69 -13.08
CA SER A 139 -3.05 -4.55 -12.38
C SER A 139 -2.71 -4.26 -10.94
N PRO A 140 -2.53 -2.96 -10.58
CA PRO A 140 -2.26 -2.61 -9.20
C PRO A 140 -3.45 -3.05 -8.34
N THR A 141 -3.17 -3.90 -7.35
CA THR A 141 -4.16 -4.33 -6.36
C THR A 141 -3.69 -3.88 -4.99
N ILE A 142 -4.62 -3.41 -4.17
CA ILE A 142 -4.36 -3.11 -2.75
C ILE A 142 -4.45 -4.40 -1.90
N GLY A 143 -5.07 -5.47 -2.43
CA GLY A 143 -5.33 -6.72 -1.73
C GLY A 143 -4.16 -7.72 -1.69
N GLY A 144 -3.77 -8.09 -0.47
CA GLY A 144 -2.75 -9.09 -0.10
C GLY A 144 -2.23 -8.92 1.33
N THR A 145 -2.43 -7.73 1.91
CA THR A 145 -2.25 -7.44 3.33
C THR A 145 -3.47 -6.65 3.73
N GLU A 146 -4.38 -7.23 4.53
CA GLU A 146 -5.10 -6.41 5.49
C GLU A 146 -4.00 -5.58 6.18
N PHE A 147 -4.00 -4.25 6.02
CA PHE A 147 -3.14 -3.43 6.86
C PHE A 147 -3.52 -3.80 8.27
N ALA A 148 -2.64 -4.52 8.98
CA ALA A 148 -2.92 -5.15 10.26
C ALA A 148 -3.65 -4.18 11.19
N LEU A 149 -4.99 -4.23 11.18
CA LEU A 149 -5.83 -3.33 11.94
C LEU A 149 -5.44 -3.57 13.39
N SER A 150 -5.10 -2.51 14.12
CA SER A 150 -4.68 -2.67 15.51
C SER A 150 -5.92 -2.62 16.38
N CYS A 151 -6.10 -3.64 17.23
CA CYS A 151 -7.22 -3.70 18.14
C CYS A 151 -7.20 -2.47 19.07
N ASP A 152 -8.29 -1.69 19.09
CA ASP A 152 -8.44 -0.47 19.91
C ASP A 152 -8.29 -0.73 21.43
N GLU A 153 -8.25 -2.00 21.84
CA GLU A 153 -8.10 -2.40 23.24
C GLU A 153 -6.77 -2.97 23.65
N CYS A 154 -6.21 -3.85 22.83
CA CYS A 154 -5.00 -4.58 23.19
C CYS A 154 -3.83 -4.30 22.25
N GLY A 155 -4.05 -3.55 21.17
CA GLY A 155 -3.04 -3.24 20.15
C GLY A 155 -2.63 -4.42 19.27
N ASN A 156 -3.20 -5.61 19.48
CA ASN A 156 -2.93 -6.78 18.63
C ASN A 156 -3.55 -6.61 17.25
N THR A 157 -2.95 -7.25 16.26
CA THR A 157 -3.50 -7.35 14.90
C THR A 157 -4.88 -8.00 14.91
N VAL A 158 -5.83 -7.34 14.26
CA VAL A 158 -7.14 -7.86 13.91
C VAL A 158 -6.99 -8.56 12.57
N THR A 159 -7.37 -9.83 12.54
CA THR A 159 -7.42 -10.68 11.34
C THR A 159 -8.86 -10.70 10.79
N ASP A 160 -9.08 -11.41 9.68
CA ASP A 160 -10.41 -11.70 9.11
C ASP A 160 -11.49 -12.18 10.12
N GLU A 161 -11.10 -12.76 11.26
CA GLU A 161 -12.02 -13.23 12.31
C GLU A 161 -12.43 -12.13 13.32
N GLY A 162 -11.87 -10.93 13.17
CA GLY A 162 -12.09 -9.77 14.00
C GLY A 162 -13.52 -9.24 14.01
N ARG A 163 -13.74 -8.19 14.80
CA ARG A 163 -15.02 -7.50 14.90
C ARG A 163 -14.81 -6.00 14.73
N SER A 164 -15.62 -5.40 13.87
CA SER A 164 -15.68 -3.96 13.68
C SER A 164 -17.05 -3.46 14.14
N GLU A 165 -17.07 -2.37 14.90
CA GLU A 165 -18.32 -1.73 15.33
C GLU A 165 -18.18 -0.21 15.38
N GLN A 166 -19.30 0.46 15.14
CA GLN A 166 -19.43 1.90 15.35
C GLN A 166 -19.59 2.20 16.85
N ILE A 167 -18.64 2.91 17.47
CA ILE A 167 -18.71 3.35 18.87
C ILE A 167 -18.35 4.84 18.93
N GLY A 168 -19.34 5.67 19.30
CA GLY A 168 -19.29 7.12 19.11
C GLY A 168 -19.28 7.46 17.61
N ASP A 169 -18.49 8.47 17.24
CA ASP A 169 -18.37 8.93 15.85
C ASP A 169 -17.41 8.10 14.98
N ASN A 170 -16.75 7.07 15.55
CA ASN A 170 -15.71 6.30 14.84
C ASN A 170 -16.04 4.80 14.73
N GLN A 171 -15.65 4.21 13.61
CA GLN A 171 -15.55 2.76 13.46
C GLN A 171 -14.34 2.26 14.25
N ARG A 172 -14.53 1.23 15.08
CA ARG A 172 -13.54 0.64 15.99
C ARG A 172 -13.32 -0.83 15.67
N HIS A 173 -12.10 -1.33 15.85
CA HIS A 173 -11.72 -2.69 15.47
C HIS A 173 -11.19 -3.50 16.67
N PHE A 174 -11.62 -4.75 16.76
CA PHE A 174 -11.30 -5.62 17.89
C PHE A 174 -10.90 -7.02 17.41
N CYS A 175 -9.81 -7.55 17.98
CA CYS A 175 -9.30 -8.87 17.61
C CYS A 175 -10.20 -10.02 18.06
N CYS A 176 -11.10 -9.77 19.03
CA CYS A 176 -12.10 -10.74 19.49
C CYS A 176 -13.28 -10.05 20.19
N SER A 177 -14.38 -10.77 20.41
CA SER A 177 -15.57 -10.29 21.11
C SER A 177 -15.28 -9.81 22.54
N SER A 178 -14.30 -10.41 23.22
CA SER A 178 -13.90 -10.03 24.58
C SER A 178 -13.26 -8.65 24.63
N CYS A 179 -12.46 -8.29 23.61
CA CYS A 179 -11.89 -6.94 23.49
C CYS A 179 -13.00 -5.92 23.25
N LEU A 180 -13.90 -6.17 22.29
CA LEU A 180 -15.06 -5.30 22.05
C LEU A 180 -15.88 -5.06 23.33
N HIS A 181 -16.15 -6.12 24.10
CA HIS A 181 -16.93 -5.99 25.34
C HIS A 181 -16.23 -5.13 26.39
N ARG A 182 -14.92 -5.35 26.61
CA ARG A 182 -14.13 -4.52 27.54
C ARG A 182 -14.10 -3.05 27.11
N PHE A 183 -14.07 -2.79 25.80
CA PHE A 183 -13.98 -1.42 25.29
C PHE A 183 -15.26 -0.68 25.61
N ARG A 184 -16.39 -1.32 25.31
CA ARG A 184 -17.73 -0.80 25.62
C ARG A 184 -17.89 -0.52 27.11
N GLU A 185 -17.49 -1.44 27.97
CA GLU A 185 -17.58 -1.21 29.42
C GLU A 185 -16.73 -0.04 29.91
N ARG A 186 -15.55 0.17 29.31
CA ARG A 186 -14.69 1.32 29.64
C ARG A 186 -15.27 2.61 29.06
N TYR A 187 -15.71 2.57 27.82
CA TYR A 187 -16.25 3.70 27.08
C TYR A 187 -17.52 4.23 27.72
N ASN A 188 -18.48 3.35 28.05
CA ASN A 188 -19.73 3.73 28.73
C ASN A 188 -19.47 4.36 30.10
N ARG A 189 -18.49 3.85 30.87
CA ARG A 189 -18.10 4.46 32.15
C ARG A 189 -17.58 5.89 32.01
N ILE A 190 -16.90 6.18 30.90
CA ILE A 190 -16.37 7.51 30.62
C ILE A 190 -17.50 8.43 30.13
N GLU A 191 -18.42 7.96 29.30
CA GLU A 191 -19.62 8.74 28.91
C GLU A 191 -20.51 9.05 30.11
N ASP A 192 -20.74 8.07 30.98
CA ASP A 192 -21.56 8.24 32.20
C ASP A 192 -20.93 9.26 33.18
N ASP A 193 -19.60 9.35 33.26
CA ASP A 193 -18.88 10.34 34.09
C ASP A 193 -18.88 11.76 33.46
N VAL A 194 -19.04 11.87 32.14
CA VAL A 194 -19.10 13.15 31.41
C VAL A 194 -20.51 13.75 31.45
N ASP A 195 -21.56 12.91 31.52
CA ASP A 195 -22.96 13.33 31.57
C ASP A 195 -23.54 13.43 33.01
N ALA A 196 -22.74 13.23 34.05
CA ALA A 196 -23.20 13.37 35.43
C ALA A 196 -23.52 14.84 35.77
N PRO A 197 -24.78 15.21 36.11
CA PRO A 197 -25.10 16.59 36.46
C PRO A 197 -24.45 16.97 37.80
N GLU A 198 -23.70 18.08 37.82
CA GLU A 198 -23.22 18.70 39.05
C GLU A 198 -24.40 18.93 40.00
N LYS A 199 -24.43 18.22 41.13
CA LYS A 199 -25.35 18.53 42.23
C LYS A 199 -24.91 19.83 42.90
N THR A 200 -25.34 20.95 42.34
CA THR A 200 -25.28 22.25 43.01
C THR A 200 -26.24 22.23 44.20
N THR A 201 -25.68 22.07 45.40
CA THR A 201 -26.42 22.28 46.65
C THR A 201 -26.56 23.78 46.85
N ILE A 202 -27.65 24.37 46.36
CA ILE A 202 -28.06 25.73 46.70
C ILE A 202 -28.83 25.63 48.02
N GLY A 203 -28.15 25.90 49.13
CA GLY A 203 -28.81 26.27 50.38
C GLY A 203 -29.09 27.77 50.33
N SER A 204 -30.31 28.13 49.94
CA SER A 204 -30.88 29.44 50.23
C SER A 204 -31.71 29.31 51.50
N ASP A 205 -31.50 30.19 52.46
CA ASP A 205 -32.48 31.27 52.71
C ASP A 205 -32.03 32.10 53.91
N ASP A 206 -31.85 33.39 53.61
CA ASP A 206 -31.95 34.49 54.54
C ASP A 206 -33.25 34.39 55.35
N ASP A 207 -33.18 34.73 56.64
CA ASP A 207 -34.34 35.34 57.29
C ASP A 207 -33.91 36.32 58.38
N SER A 208 -34.14 37.59 58.06
CA SER A 208 -34.55 38.71 58.94
C SER A 208 -33.63 39.20 60.07
#